data_AF-A0A7V8E2S5-F1
#
_entry.id   AF-A0A7V8E2S5-F1
#
_cell.length_a   1.000
_cell.length_b   1.000
_cell.length_c   1.000
_cell.angle_alpha   90.00
_cell.angle_beta   90.00
_cell.angle_gamma   90.00
#
_symmetry.space_group_name_H-M   'P 1'
#
loop_
_entity.id
_entity.type
_entity.pdbx_description
1 polymer ?
#
loop_
_entity_poly.entity_id
_entity_poly.type
_entity_poly.pdbx_seq_one_letter_code
_entity_poly.pdbx_strand_id
1 'polypeptide(L)'
;MKRAAVALVAACLAISSALADWPAEKAAFKAAFTAESPVERACAVKALRDFDHPEGMALLLESYSSEKDSEVRQALADVMNAVTNVRARDVFRDTILKHPDAPTRARYCALFADGRMLDRFEMLRFLLRDASELVRARALRNLGPSDAALAADAAKLVEDPVADVRMAACGALGNVKSDEGVPALVKAVEMEKLAEIKWAAGDALGKISGQAYGEDAALWKKWWTERRFAAMSPVEKALWKGGEFLKPRFRTLLEAYEKAEASPVAGGESMRVFAARPISLVTYAMLHAGVPPDDPDMKAGIELLERMPLSQTYDVALAAMALADHDPKAHRERLAEIAQWLVDQQCVNGQWSYGAWFAQNQPSKPKKEKKSATPPEKTGSGTTAEIQKIPVTWKDAIVRVPSGDNSNTQYALLGLRACLSAAEIPKASWQRSLAWFRRTQTGDGSWHYGSVGFPGKLPGWGSMTAGGVSSLVICMRALGMDDELQPDKLKTQKEIRAAMEWMGANFSVVANPKCGTYVYYWLYAVERAGMIMGVAEFGKHDWYKEGSEMLLKAQAEDGSWKCATDPMADTDNDTCFAILFLRKATKGYTVTGPGKK
;
A
#
# COMPACT_ATOMS: atom_id res chain seq x y z
N MET A 1 -58.66 -30.79 -1.37
CA MET A 1 -57.53 -30.02 -0.78
C MET A 1 -56.43 -29.72 -1.80
N LYS A 2 -55.76 -30.70 -2.44
CA LYS A 2 -54.79 -30.45 -3.55
C LYS A 2 -55.24 -29.52 -4.70
N ARG A 3 -56.55 -29.37 -4.96
CA ARG A 3 -57.11 -28.51 -6.02
C ARG A 3 -57.20 -27.02 -5.65
N ALA A 4 -57.35 -26.67 -4.37
CA ALA A 4 -57.55 -25.27 -3.95
C ALA A 4 -56.24 -24.48 -3.96
N ALA A 5 -55.16 -25.08 -3.43
CA ALA A 5 -53.82 -24.49 -3.51
C ALA A 5 -53.35 -24.33 -4.96
N VAL A 6 -53.56 -25.35 -5.80
CA VAL A 6 -53.24 -25.29 -7.25
C VAL A 6 -54.09 -24.25 -7.99
N ALA A 7 -55.34 -24.02 -7.59
CA ALA A 7 -56.20 -22.99 -8.18
C ALA A 7 -55.80 -21.56 -7.77
N LEU A 8 -55.42 -21.35 -6.51
CA LEU A 8 -54.90 -20.05 -6.04
C LEU A 8 -53.58 -19.70 -6.74
N VAL A 9 -52.75 -20.71 -6.96
CA VAL A 9 -51.47 -20.65 -7.67
C VAL A 9 -51.64 -20.39 -9.17
N ALA A 10 -52.60 -21.07 -9.81
CA ALA A 10 -52.95 -20.83 -11.20
C ALA A 10 -53.49 -19.40 -11.38
N ALA A 11 -54.19 -18.84 -10.38
CA ALA A 11 -54.60 -17.44 -10.38
C ALA A 11 -53.40 -16.49 -10.31
N CYS A 12 -52.44 -16.68 -9.39
CA CYS A 12 -51.24 -15.83 -9.33
C CYS A 12 -50.38 -15.87 -10.61
N LEU A 13 -50.26 -17.05 -11.24
CA LEU A 13 -49.52 -17.22 -12.50
C LEU A 13 -50.26 -16.66 -13.73
N ALA A 14 -51.58 -16.80 -13.78
CA ALA A 14 -52.40 -16.31 -14.90
C ALA A 14 -52.52 -14.79 -14.96
N ILE A 15 -52.23 -14.08 -13.85
CA ILE A 15 -52.39 -12.63 -13.74
C ILE A 15 -51.06 -11.88 -14.04
N SER A 16 -49.96 -12.58 -14.30
CA SER A 16 -48.65 -12.02 -14.69
C SER A 16 -48.62 -11.41 -16.12
N SER A 17 -49.58 -10.58 -16.47
CA SER A 17 -49.36 -9.47 -17.40
C SER A 17 -49.08 -8.24 -16.54
N ALA A 18 -47.99 -7.52 -16.81
CA ALA A 18 -47.39 -6.51 -15.94
C ALA A 18 -48.22 -5.24 -15.62
N LEU A 19 -49.54 -5.27 -15.78
CA LEU A 19 -50.47 -4.13 -15.62
C LEU A 19 -51.84 -4.50 -15.02
N ALA A 20 -52.06 -5.73 -14.53
CA ALA A 20 -53.31 -6.09 -13.85
C ALA A 20 -53.31 -5.58 -12.38
N ASP A 21 -54.51 -5.51 -11.77
CA ASP A 21 -54.83 -4.86 -10.49
C ASP A 21 -53.99 -5.41 -9.31
N TRP A 22 -52.77 -4.89 -9.14
CA TRP A 22 -51.84 -5.30 -8.08
C TRP A 22 -52.47 -5.37 -6.67
N PRO A 23 -53.35 -4.45 -6.25
CA PRO A 23 -54.12 -4.61 -5.00
C PRO A 23 -54.81 -5.98 -4.84
N ALA A 24 -55.50 -6.48 -5.87
CA ALA A 24 -56.18 -7.77 -5.84
C ALA A 24 -55.18 -8.94 -5.90
N GLU A 25 -54.15 -8.83 -6.73
CA GLU A 25 -53.06 -9.82 -6.83
C GLU A 25 -52.29 -9.95 -5.52
N LYS A 26 -51.98 -8.84 -4.85
CA LYS A 26 -51.29 -8.79 -3.56
C LYS A 26 -52.08 -9.52 -2.48
N ALA A 27 -53.41 -9.41 -2.50
CA ALA A 27 -54.27 -10.14 -1.57
C ALA A 27 -54.22 -11.66 -1.81
N ALA A 28 -54.31 -12.09 -3.07
CA ALA A 28 -54.16 -13.50 -3.45
C ALA A 28 -52.75 -14.04 -3.14
N PHE A 29 -51.73 -13.23 -3.40
CA PHE A 29 -50.33 -13.51 -3.10
C PHE A 29 -50.15 -13.74 -1.60
N LYS A 30 -50.64 -12.84 -0.74
CA LYS A 30 -50.59 -13.03 0.73
C LYS A 30 -51.37 -14.25 1.20
N ALA A 31 -52.54 -14.50 0.62
CA ALA A 31 -53.36 -15.66 0.97
C ALA A 31 -52.65 -16.99 0.70
N ALA A 32 -51.80 -17.05 -0.34
CA ALA A 32 -50.98 -18.22 -0.65
C ALA A 32 -49.99 -18.57 0.49
N PHE A 33 -49.55 -17.58 1.27
CA PHE A 33 -48.63 -17.74 2.41
C PHE A 33 -49.33 -17.97 3.75
N THR A 34 -50.65 -17.82 3.84
CA THR A 34 -51.43 -18.04 5.07
C THR A 34 -52.05 -19.44 5.17
N ALA A 35 -51.81 -20.33 4.21
CA ALA A 35 -52.32 -21.70 4.26
C ALA A 35 -51.76 -22.47 5.47
N GLU A 36 -52.60 -23.19 6.22
CA GLU A 36 -52.15 -23.92 7.42
C GLU A 36 -51.15 -25.03 7.09
N SER A 37 -51.33 -25.70 5.94
CA SER A 37 -50.47 -26.80 5.50
C SER A 37 -49.13 -26.30 4.92
N PRO A 38 -47.97 -26.74 5.45
CA PRO A 38 -46.66 -26.42 4.87
C PRO A 38 -46.51 -26.91 3.43
N VAL A 39 -47.07 -28.07 3.10
CA VAL A 39 -47.03 -28.62 1.74
C VAL A 39 -47.76 -27.70 0.76
N GLU A 40 -48.91 -27.14 1.17
CA GLU A 40 -49.67 -26.20 0.33
C GLU A 40 -48.91 -24.89 0.13
N ARG A 41 -48.28 -24.34 1.19
CA ARG A 41 -47.42 -23.15 1.08
C ARG A 41 -46.21 -23.39 0.18
N ALA A 42 -45.53 -24.52 0.31
CA ALA A 42 -44.36 -24.86 -0.50
C ALA A 42 -44.72 -25.05 -1.99
N CYS A 43 -45.85 -25.70 -2.29
CA CYS A 43 -46.37 -25.78 -3.65
C CYS A 43 -46.69 -24.40 -4.22
N ALA A 44 -47.26 -23.51 -3.40
CA ALA A 44 -47.58 -22.16 -3.82
C ALA A 44 -46.34 -21.34 -4.16
N VAL A 45 -45.32 -21.41 -3.32
CA VAL A 45 -44.02 -20.76 -3.54
C VAL A 45 -43.40 -21.18 -4.87
N LYS A 46 -43.30 -22.49 -5.13
CA LYS A 46 -42.66 -23.03 -6.34
C LYS A 46 -43.28 -22.51 -7.63
N ALA A 47 -44.56 -22.19 -7.59
CA ALA A 47 -45.26 -21.66 -8.74
C ALA A 47 -45.05 -20.15 -8.95
N LEU A 48 -44.45 -19.44 -8.00
CA LEU A 48 -44.08 -18.02 -8.13
C LEU A 48 -42.71 -17.83 -8.80
N ARG A 49 -42.11 -18.89 -9.36
CA ARG A 49 -40.77 -18.85 -9.98
C ARG A 49 -40.65 -17.80 -11.08
N ASP A 50 -41.70 -17.64 -11.89
CA ASP A 50 -41.70 -16.79 -13.08
C ASP A 50 -42.43 -15.45 -12.83
N PHE A 51 -42.76 -15.14 -11.57
CA PHE A 51 -43.40 -13.89 -11.16
C PHE A 51 -42.41 -12.71 -11.25
N ASP A 52 -42.85 -11.49 -11.57
CA ASP A 52 -41.95 -10.32 -11.79
C ASP A 52 -42.52 -8.96 -11.28
N HIS A 53 -43.23 -8.97 -10.15
CA HIS A 53 -43.67 -7.72 -9.51
C HIS A 53 -42.76 -7.32 -8.32
N PRO A 54 -42.22 -6.10 -8.26
CA PRO A 54 -41.29 -5.67 -7.20
C PRO A 54 -41.81 -5.85 -5.78
N GLU A 55 -43.07 -5.49 -5.53
CA GLU A 55 -43.64 -5.65 -4.19
C GLU A 55 -43.86 -7.12 -3.83
N GLY A 56 -44.19 -7.99 -4.79
CA GLY A 56 -44.31 -9.41 -4.51
C GLY A 56 -42.95 -10.07 -4.28
N MET A 57 -41.89 -9.59 -4.95
CA MET A 57 -40.51 -9.98 -4.63
C MET A 57 -40.14 -9.61 -3.20
N ALA A 58 -40.47 -8.39 -2.75
CA ALA A 58 -40.25 -8.01 -1.35
C ALA A 58 -41.05 -8.90 -0.37
N LEU A 59 -42.28 -9.29 -0.72
CA LEU A 59 -43.10 -10.20 0.08
C LEU A 59 -42.52 -11.63 0.17
N LEU A 60 -41.77 -12.11 -0.84
CA LEU A 60 -41.06 -13.40 -0.76
C LEU A 60 -40.01 -13.37 0.35
N LEU A 61 -39.26 -12.27 0.48
CA LEU A 61 -38.29 -12.10 1.56
C LEU A 61 -38.98 -11.99 2.92
N GLU A 62 -40.04 -11.18 3.02
CA GLU A 62 -40.82 -11.06 4.26
C GLU A 62 -41.36 -12.44 4.71
N SER A 63 -41.91 -13.21 3.77
CA SER A 63 -42.40 -14.58 4.01
C SER A 63 -41.27 -15.52 4.41
N TYR A 64 -40.10 -15.42 3.78
CA TYR A 64 -38.93 -16.22 4.15
C TYR A 64 -38.46 -15.95 5.59
N SER A 65 -38.47 -14.68 6.01
CA SER A 65 -38.03 -14.27 7.35
C SER A 65 -38.95 -14.75 8.47
N SER A 66 -40.25 -14.82 8.19
CA SER A 66 -41.32 -15.14 9.15
C SER A 66 -41.74 -16.61 9.13
N GLU A 67 -41.43 -17.35 8.07
CA GLU A 67 -41.78 -18.76 7.93
C GLU A 67 -41.03 -19.65 8.95
N LYS A 68 -41.79 -20.54 9.60
CA LYS A 68 -41.29 -21.44 10.66
C LYS A 68 -40.92 -22.82 10.11
N ASP A 69 -41.58 -23.26 9.05
CA ASP A 69 -41.35 -24.55 8.41
C ASP A 69 -40.08 -24.54 7.53
N SER A 70 -39.20 -25.52 7.71
CA SER A 70 -37.94 -25.60 6.97
C SER A 70 -38.13 -25.93 5.49
N GLU A 71 -39.12 -26.76 5.14
CA GLU A 71 -39.36 -27.14 3.75
C GLU A 71 -39.92 -25.94 2.95
N VAL A 72 -40.81 -25.16 3.57
CA VAL A 72 -41.35 -23.93 2.95
C VAL A 72 -40.26 -22.88 2.80
N ARG A 73 -39.40 -22.68 3.81
CA ARG A 73 -38.23 -21.78 3.69
C ARG A 73 -37.29 -22.22 2.56
N GLN A 74 -37.04 -23.53 2.41
CA GLN A 74 -36.19 -24.03 1.32
C GLN A 74 -36.84 -23.75 -0.04
N ALA A 75 -38.15 -23.98 -0.19
CA ALA A 75 -38.86 -23.65 -1.42
C ALA A 75 -38.77 -22.14 -1.76
N LEU A 76 -38.84 -21.28 -0.75
CA LEU A 76 -38.68 -19.83 -0.90
C LEU A 76 -37.27 -19.46 -1.36
N ALA A 77 -36.25 -20.06 -0.75
CA ALA A 77 -34.85 -19.88 -1.16
C ALA A 77 -34.62 -20.37 -2.60
N ASP A 78 -35.11 -21.55 -2.95
CA ASP A 78 -34.96 -22.11 -4.31
C ASP A 78 -35.59 -21.22 -5.37
N VAL A 79 -36.75 -20.64 -5.08
CA VAL A 79 -37.41 -19.68 -5.98
C VAL A 79 -36.58 -18.42 -6.12
N MET A 80 -36.18 -17.79 -5.02
CA MET A 80 -35.34 -16.58 -5.06
C MET A 80 -34.02 -16.80 -5.79
N ASN A 81 -33.40 -17.97 -5.62
CA ASN A 81 -32.15 -18.35 -6.29
C ASN A 81 -32.33 -18.66 -7.78
N ALA A 82 -33.54 -19.04 -8.22
CA ALA A 82 -33.86 -19.22 -9.63
C ALA A 82 -34.18 -17.91 -10.36
N VAL A 83 -34.40 -16.79 -9.65
CA VAL A 83 -34.76 -15.52 -10.26
C VAL A 83 -33.57 -14.92 -11.02
N THR A 84 -33.73 -14.79 -12.34
CA THR A 84 -32.73 -14.18 -13.22
C THR A 84 -32.97 -12.71 -13.54
N ASN A 85 -34.13 -12.18 -13.14
CA ASN A 85 -34.56 -10.82 -13.44
C ASN A 85 -33.76 -9.77 -12.63
N VAL A 86 -33.18 -8.78 -13.32
CA VAL A 86 -32.37 -7.70 -12.72
C VAL A 86 -33.18 -6.85 -11.73
N ARG A 87 -34.43 -6.53 -12.04
CA ARG A 87 -35.29 -5.70 -11.17
C ARG A 87 -35.62 -6.43 -9.87
N ALA A 88 -35.96 -7.71 -9.93
CA ALA A 88 -36.18 -8.53 -8.74
C ALA A 88 -34.91 -8.66 -7.88
N ARG A 89 -33.74 -8.76 -8.52
CA ARG A 89 -32.44 -8.78 -7.83
C ARG A 89 -32.13 -7.48 -7.10
N ASP A 90 -32.39 -6.33 -7.73
CA ASP A 90 -32.24 -5.03 -7.07
C ASP A 90 -33.15 -4.93 -5.83
N VAL A 91 -34.39 -5.41 -5.93
CA VAL A 91 -35.32 -5.46 -4.79
C VAL A 91 -34.78 -6.37 -3.68
N PHE A 92 -34.31 -7.56 -4.01
CA PHE A 92 -33.76 -8.47 -3.00
C PHE A 92 -32.52 -7.90 -2.31
N ARG A 93 -31.58 -7.37 -3.10
CA ARG A 93 -30.39 -6.69 -2.58
C ARG A 93 -30.78 -5.57 -1.63
N ASP A 94 -31.60 -4.64 -2.09
CA ASP A 94 -31.96 -3.47 -1.30
C ASP A 94 -32.74 -3.85 -0.04
N THR A 95 -33.65 -4.82 -0.14
CA THR A 95 -34.43 -5.30 1.01
C THR A 95 -33.53 -5.97 2.04
N ILE A 96 -32.60 -6.84 1.62
CA ILE A 96 -31.69 -7.53 2.53
C ILE A 96 -30.73 -6.53 3.20
N LEU A 97 -30.09 -5.67 2.41
CA LEU A 97 -29.04 -4.77 2.91
C LEU A 97 -29.59 -3.61 3.74
N LYS A 98 -30.82 -3.12 3.44
CA LYS A 98 -31.42 -1.95 4.10
C LYS A 98 -32.46 -2.31 5.16
N HIS A 99 -32.75 -3.60 5.39
CA HIS A 99 -33.73 -4.00 6.40
C HIS A 99 -33.34 -3.43 7.78
N PRO A 100 -34.23 -2.77 8.53
CA PRO A 100 -33.86 -2.13 9.79
C PRO A 100 -33.54 -3.14 10.90
N ASP A 101 -34.25 -4.28 10.92
CA ASP A 101 -34.09 -5.32 11.94
C ASP A 101 -32.93 -6.27 11.64
N ALA A 102 -31.95 -6.33 12.54
CA ALA A 102 -30.75 -7.15 12.42
C ALA A 102 -31.02 -8.67 12.46
N PRO A 103 -31.87 -9.20 13.38
CA PRO A 103 -32.31 -10.60 13.33
C PRO A 103 -32.87 -11.02 11.97
N THR A 104 -33.67 -10.16 11.33
CA THR A 104 -34.20 -10.44 9.99
C THR A 104 -33.09 -10.44 8.93
N ARG A 105 -32.17 -9.46 8.94
CA ARG A 105 -30.98 -9.49 8.06
C ARG A 105 -30.16 -10.77 8.23
N ALA A 106 -29.96 -11.20 9.48
CA ALA A 106 -29.23 -12.41 9.82
C ALA A 106 -29.92 -13.69 9.32
N ARG A 107 -31.25 -13.72 9.27
CA ARG A 107 -32.00 -14.82 8.63
C ARG A 107 -31.78 -14.85 7.13
N TYR A 108 -31.79 -13.69 6.47
CA TYR A 108 -31.53 -13.60 5.03
C TYR A 108 -30.14 -14.13 4.63
N CYS A 109 -29.16 -14.11 5.54
CA CYS A 109 -27.85 -14.72 5.27
C CYS A 109 -27.93 -16.20 4.85
N ALA A 110 -28.95 -16.95 5.29
CA ALA A 110 -29.12 -18.35 4.89
C ALA A 110 -29.43 -18.53 3.40
N LEU A 111 -29.85 -17.48 2.68
CA LEU A 111 -30.02 -17.50 1.23
C LEU A 111 -28.68 -17.66 0.49
N PHE A 112 -27.57 -17.32 1.13
CA PHE A 112 -26.24 -17.41 0.53
C PHE A 112 -25.59 -18.79 0.71
N ALA A 113 -26.21 -19.73 1.43
CA ALA A 113 -25.61 -21.01 1.77
C ALA A 113 -25.33 -21.89 0.56
N ASP A 114 -26.15 -21.80 -0.49
CA ASP A 114 -26.06 -22.66 -1.67
C ASP A 114 -25.23 -22.07 -2.82
N GLY A 115 -24.72 -20.85 -2.66
CA GLY A 115 -23.89 -20.17 -3.64
C GLY A 115 -24.63 -19.65 -4.90
N ARG A 116 -25.93 -19.90 -5.06
CA ARG A 116 -26.67 -19.64 -6.31
C ARG A 116 -27.23 -18.23 -6.41
N MET A 117 -27.38 -17.52 -5.28
CA MET A 117 -27.88 -16.16 -5.26
C MET A 117 -26.99 -15.24 -6.11
N LEU A 118 -27.56 -14.54 -7.09
CA LEU A 118 -26.79 -13.59 -7.90
C LEU A 118 -26.38 -12.38 -7.05
N ASP A 119 -25.24 -11.75 -7.36
CA ASP A 119 -24.60 -10.70 -6.56
C ASP A 119 -24.23 -11.11 -5.12
N ARG A 120 -24.30 -12.42 -4.81
CA ARG A 120 -23.95 -12.99 -3.50
C ARG A 120 -22.63 -12.45 -2.97
N PHE A 121 -21.63 -12.34 -3.83
CA PHE A 121 -20.31 -11.86 -3.46
C PHE A 121 -20.34 -10.43 -2.89
N GLU A 122 -20.95 -9.47 -3.59
CA GLU A 122 -21.04 -8.08 -3.14
C GLU A 122 -21.99 -7.94 -1.93
N MET A 123 -23.06 -8.73 -1.90
CA MET A 123 -23.98 -8.75 -0.74
C MET A 123 -23.30 -9.27 0.52
N LEU A 124 -22.59 -10.39 0.46
CA LEU A 124 -21.83 -10.92 1.58
C LEU A 124 -20.74 -9.94 2.02
N ARG A 125 -20.00 -9.34 1.07
CA ARG A 125 -19.01 -8.30 1.39
C ARG A 125 -19.62 -7.15 2.19
N PHE A 126 -20.84 -6.72 1.85
CA PHE A 126 -21.55 -5.69 2.62
C PHE A 126 -21.96 -6.20 4.01
N LEU A 127 -22.53 -7.39 4.10
CA LEU A 127 -23.03 -7.97 5.36
C LEU A 127 -21.90 -8.32 6.35
N LEU A 128 -20.69 -8.60 5.86
CA LEU A 128 -19.50 -8.75 6.71
C LEU A 128 -19.12 -7.44 7.43
N ARG A 129 -19.62 -6.29 6.96
CA ARG A 129 -19.40 -4.96 7.54
C ARG A 129 -20.64 -4.41 8.24
N ASP A 130 -21.65 -5.25 8.46
CA ASP A 130 -22.90 -4.86 9.12
C ASP A 130 -22.62 -4.41 10.57
N ALA A 131 -23.39 -3.43 11.05
CA ALA A 131 -23.28 -2.93 12.41
C ALA A 131 -23.59 -4.02 13.45
N SER A 132 -24.45 -4.98 13.14
CA SER A 132 -24.80 -6.09 14.02
C SER A 132 -23.84 -7.26 13.91
N GLU A 133 -23.29 -7.67 15.05
CA GLU A 133 -22.48 -8.85 15.25
C GLU A 133 -23.17 -10.14 14.81
N LEU A 134 -24.49 -10.24 15.01
CA LEU A 134 -25.27 -11.39 14.60
C LEU A 134 -25.24 -11.55 13.06
N VAL A 135 -25.39 -10.44 12.33
CA VAL A 135 -25.36 -10.43 10.86
C VAL A 135 -23.97 -10.81 10.37
N ARG A 136 -22.91 -10.18 10.90
CA ARG A 136 -21.51 -10.50 10.55
C ARG A 136 -21.20 -11.99 10.78
N ALA A 137 -21.53 -12.52 11.96
CA ALA A 137 -21.29 -13.92 12.29
C ALA A 137 -22.08 -14.89 11.40
N ARG A 138 -23.29 -14.52 10.93
CA ARG A 138 -24.07 -15.34 9.99
C ARG A 138 -23.53 -15.24 8.57
N ALA A 139 -23.10 -14.08 8.12
CA ALA A 139 -22.46 -13.91 6.82
C ALA A 139 -21.19 -14.76 6.72
N LEU A 140 -20.32 -14.71 7.74
CA LEU A 140 -19.11 -15.53 7.82
C LEU A 140 -19.36 -17.04 7.68
N ARG A 141 -20.40 -17.55 8.36
CA ARG A 141 -20.76 -18.98 8.31
C ARG A 141 -21.23 -19.47 6.93
N ASN A 142 -21.55 -18.55 6.02
CA ASN A 142 -21.92 -18.89 4.65
C ASN A 142 -20.72 -18.87 3.69
N LEU A 143 -19.52 -18.48 4.15
CA LEU A 143 -18.32 -18.48 3.31
C LEU A 143 -17.80 -19.90 3.08
N GLY A 144 -17.47 -20.21 1.83
CA GLY A 144 -16.92 -21.50 1.41
C GLY A 144 -15.78 -21.38 0.39
N PRO A 145 -15.33 -22.49 -0.20
CA PRO A 145 -14.18 -22.52 -1.12
C PRO A 145 -14.29 -21.60 -2.33
N SER A 146 -15.50 -21.25 -2.77
CA SER A 146 -15.74 -20.30 -3.88
C SER A 146 -15.50 -18.84 -3.50
N ASP A 147 -15.25 -18.55 -2.22
CA ASP A 147 -15.30 -17.19 -1.67
C ASP A 147 -13.91 -16.66 -1.28
N ALA A 148 -12.86 -17.14 -1.94
CA ALA A 148 -11.47 -16.71 -1.70
C ALA A 148 -11.32 -15.17 -1.74
N ALA A 149 -12.05 -14.49 -2.62
CA ALA A 149 -12.01 -13.03 -2.72
C ALA A 149 -12.67 -12.28 -1.54
N LEU A 150 -13.33 -12.97 -0.60
CA LEU A 150 -13.82 -12.45 0.68
C LEU A 150 -12.88 -12.80 1.86
N ALA A 151 -11.82 -13.57 1.66
CA ALA A 151 -10.92 -13.99 2.73
C ALA A 151 -10.28 -12.80 3.46
N ALA A 152 -9.90 -11.74 2.75
CA ALA A 152 -9.36 -10.53 3.36
C ALA A 152 -10.39 -9.76 4.20
N ASP A 153 -11.67 -9.78 3.82
CA ASP A 153 -12.75 -9.19 4.63
C ASP A 153 -13.03 -10.03 5.88
N ALA A 154 -13.03 -11.37 5.75
CA ALA A 154 -13.16 -12.29 6.87
C ALA A 154 -11.96 -12.22 7.85
N ALA A 155 -10.74 -12.06 7.34
CA ALA A 155 -9.51 -11.93 8.14
C ALA A 155 -9.57 -10.75 9.13
N LYS A 156 -10.16 -9.62 8.72
CA LYS A 156 -10.37 -8.46 9.61
C LYS A 156 -11.28 -8.78 10.80
N LEU A 157 -12.25 -9.68 10.61
CA LEU A 157 -13.22 -10.06 11.64
C LEU A 157 -12.67 -11.09 12.64
N VAL A 158 -11.46 -11.61 12.42
CA VAL A 158 -10.73 -12.40 13.44
C VAL A 158 -10.41 -11.56 14.68
N GLU A 159 -10.39 -10.22 14.56
CA GLU A 159 -10.18 -9.28 15.67
C GLU A 159 -11.46 -8.53 16.08
N ASP A 160 -12.64 -9.03 15.66
CA ASP A 160 -13.92 -8.42 16.00
C ASP A 160 -14.12 -8.34 17.54
N PRO A 161 -14.71 -7.25 18.07
CA PRO A 161 -14.98 -7.13 19.50
C PRO A 161 -15.82 -8.29 20.08
N VAL A 162 -16.64 -8.95 19.26
CA VAL A 162 -17.54 -10.03 19.67
C VAL A 162 -16.92 -11.41 19.42
N ALA A 163 -16.84 -12.23 20.46
CA ALA A 163 -16.24 -13.57 20.43
C ALA A 163 -16.88 -14.49 19.37
N ASP A 164 -18.21 -14.47 19.25
CA ASP A 164 -18.93 -15.27 18.26
C ASP A 164 -18.56 -14.92 16.81
N VAL A 165 -18.26 -13.64 16.55
CA VAL A 165 -17.83 -13.18 15.22
C VAL A 165 -16.40 -13.66 14.95
N ARG A 166 -15.49 -13.52 15.92
CA ARG A 166 -14.11 -14.01 15.79
C ARG A 166 -14.07 -15.52 15.53
N MET A 167 -14.83 -16.30 16.29
CA MET A 167 -14.94 -17.75 16.09
C MET A 167 -15.48 -18.10 14.71
N ALA A 168 -16.55 -17.41 14.26
CA ALA A 168 -17.09 -17.59 12.92
C ALA A 168 -16.08 -17.21 11.83
N ALA A 169 -15.25 -16.18 12.06
CA ALA A 169 -14.23 -15.73 11.13
C ALA A 169 -13.12 -16.78 10.97
N CYS A 170 -12.64 -17.35 12.08
CA CYS A 170 -11.68 -18.46 12.05
C CYS A 170 -12.22 -19.64 11.24
N GLY A 171 -13.43 -20.10 11.55
CA GLY A 171 -14.06 -21.21 10.83
C GLY A 171 -14.27 -20.92 9.34
N ALA A 172 -14.71 -19.70 9.00
CA ALA A 172 -14.90 -19.26 7.63
C ALA A 172 -13.57 -19.30 6.84
N LEU A 173 -12.49 -18.75 7.38
CA LEU A 173 -11.17 -18.77 6.73
C LEU A 173 -10.66 -20.20 6.49
N GLY A 174 -10.87 -21.10 7.47
CA GLY A 174 -10.54 -22.52 7.31
C GLY A 174 -11.35 -23.23 6.22
N ASN A 175 -12.61 -22.83 6.01
CA ASN A 175 -13.46 -23.36 4.94
C ASN A 175 -13.12 -22.79 3.57
N VAL A 176 -12.77 -21.50 3.50
CA VAL A 176 -12.34 -20.83 2.28
C VAL A 176 -10.98 -21.36 1.81
N LYS A 177 -10.10 -21.78 2.74
CA LYS A 177 -8.77 -22.35 2.48
C LYS A 177 -7.83 -21.43 1.69
N SER A 178 -7.87 -20.15 2.03
CA SER A 178 -7.09 -19.10 1.37
C SER A 178 -5.91 -18.66 2.26
N ASP A 179 -4.75 -18.48 1.64
CA ASP A 179 -3.50 -18.07 2.29
C ASP A 179 -3.61 -16.63 2.86
N GLU A 180 -4.53 -15.82 2.34
CA GLU A 180 -4.84 -14.47 2.82
C GLU A 180 -5.28 -14.43 4.29
N GLY A 181 -5.92 -15.50 4.79
CA GLY A 181 -6.38 -15.60 6.18
C GLY A 181 -5.28 -15.97 7.18
N VAL A 182 -4.16 -16.54 6.72
CA VAL A 182 -3.15 -17.15 7.58
C VAL A 182 -2.58 -16.16 8.61
N PRO A 183 -2.16 -14.92 8.26
CA PRO A 183 -1.60 -13.99 9.25
C PRO A 183 -2.54 -13.70 10.43
N ALA A 184 -3.84 -13.49 10.14
CA ALA A 184 -4.85 -13.21 11.16
C ALA A 184 -5.08 -14.43 12.06
N LEU A 185 -5.12 -15.64 11.50
CA LEU A 185 -5.27 -16.88 12.24
C LEU A 185 -4.06 -17.16 13.14
N VAL A 186 -2.83 -16.98 12.63
CA VAL A 186 -1.61 -17.14 13.43
C VAL A 186 -1.60 -16.18 14.63
N LYS A 187 -2.00 -14.92 14.41
CA LYS A 187 -2.14 -13.93 15.48
C LYS A 187 -3.22 -14.34 16.49
N ALA A 188 -4.34 -14.90 16.03
CA ALA A 188 -5.39 -15.41 16.93
C ALA A 188 -4.87 -16.57 17.80
N VAL A 189 -4.13 -17.54 17.24
CA VAL A 189 -3.52 -18.62 18.03
C VAL A 189 -2.61 -18.06 19.14
N GLU A 190 -1.85 -17.00 18.85
CA GLU A 190 -0.92 -16.39 19.81
C GLU A 190 -1.62 -15.53 20.88
N MET A 191 -2.50 -14.63 20.45
CA MET A 191 -2.94 -13.49 21.27
C MET A 191 -4.35 -13.66 21.86
N GLU A 192 -5.15 -14.60 21.35
CA GLU A 192 -6.52 -14.76 21.81
C GLU A 192 -6.59 -15.30 23.24
N LYS A 193 -7.59 -14.87 23.99
CA LYS A 193 -7.76 -15.25 25.40
C LYS A 193 -8.70 -16.44 25.57
N LEU A 194 -9.67 -16.59 24.68
CA LEU A 194 -10.65 -17.68 24.70
C LEU A 194 -10.08 -18.95 24.06
N ALA A 195 -10.10 -20.05 24.80
CA ALA A 195 -9.52 -21.33 24.36
C ALA A 195 -10.23 -21.88 23.11
N GLU A 196 -11.55 -21.69 23.02
CA GLU A 196 -12.37 -22.15 21.90
C GLU A 196 -11.98 -21.45 20.59
N ILE A 197 -11.62 -20.17 20.65
CA ILE A 197 -11.23 -19.39 19.47
C ILE A 197 -9.78 -19.70 19.08
N LYS A 198 -8.89 -19.90 20.05
CA LYS A 198 -7.53 -20.39 19.80
C LYS A 198 -7.55 -21.73 19.06
N TRP A 199 -8.35 -22.67 19.56
CA TRP A 199 -8.56 -23.95 18.93
C TRP A 199 -9.12 -23.80 17.52
N ALA A 200 -10.16 -22.96 17.33
CA ALA A 200 -10.76 -22.73 16.02
C ALA A 200 -9.76 -22.11 15.02
N ALA A 201 -8.87 -21.23 15.48
CA ALA A 201 -7.81 -20.66 14.65
C ALA A 201 -6.77 -21.72 14.25
N GLY A 202 -6.35 -22.58 15.20
CA GLY A 202 -5.46 -23.71 14.93
C GLY A 202 -6.05 -24.73 13.96
N ASP A 203 -7.34 -25.08 14.13
CA ASP A 203 -8.08 -25.97 13.22
C ASP A 203 -8.21 -25.38 11.82
N ALA A 204 -8.51 -24.07 11.72
CA ALA A 204 -8.55 -23.37 10.44
C ALA A 204 -7.19 -23.38 9.73
N LEU A 205 -6.09 -23.15 10.47
CA LEU A 205 -4.73 -23.26 9.93
C LEU A 205 -4.41 -24.69 9.48
N GLY A 206 -4.85 -25.71 10.23
CA GLY A 206 -4.75 -27.11 9.82
C GLY A 206 -5.49 -27.41 8.52
N LYS A 207 -6.70 -26.88 8.35
CA LYS A 207 -7.50 -27.01 7.11
C LYS A 207 -6.84 -26.34 5.89
N ILE A 208 -6.16 -25.21 6.10
CA ILE A 208 -5.43 -24.48 5.05
C ILE A 208 -4.13 -25.21 4.68
N SER A 209 -3.37 -25.64 5.68
CA SER A 209 -1.98 -26.10 5.52
C SER A 209 -1.81 -27.62 5.38
N GLY A 210 -2.78 -28.41 5.86
CA GLY A 210 -2.64 -29.85 6.09
C GLY A 210 -1.76 -30.23 7.29
N GLN A 211 -1.26 -29.26 8.07
CA GLN A 211 -0.41 -29.50 9.24
C GLN A 211 -1.23 -29.65 10.52
N ALA A 212 -0.67 -30.35 11.52
CA ALA A 212 -1.33 -30.61 12.80
C ALA A 212 -0.59 -29.94 13.98
N TYR A 213 -0.26 -28.65 13.87
CA TYR A 213 0.44 -27.91 14.94
C TYR A 213 -0.49 -27.44 16.06
N GLY A 214 -1.81 -27.58 15.91
CA GLY A 214 -2.79 -27.19 16.93
C GLY A 214 -2.66 -25.71 17.29
N GLU A 215 -2.45 -25.44 18.57
CA GLU A 215 -2.33 -24.08 19.13
C GLU A 215 -0.87 -23.58 19.24
N ASP A 216 0.09 -24.26 18.59
CA ASP A 216 1.49 -23.83 18.59
C ASP A 216 1.73 -22.70 17.56
N ALA A 217 1.61 -21.46 18.03
CA ALA A 217 1.85 -20.27 17.22
C ALA A 217 3.27 -20.23 16.62
N ALA A 218 4.28 -20.77 17.30
CA ALA A 218 5.67 -20.72 16.83
C ALA A 218 5.86 -21.63 15.61
N LEU A 219 5.29 -22.84 15.64
CA LEU A 219 5.27 -23.74 14.49
C LEU A 219 4.49 -23.14 13.31
N TRP A 220 3.35 -22.51 13.56
CA TRP A 220 2.58 -21.84 12.51
C TRP A 220 3.32 -20.66 11.88
N LYS A 221 3.96 -19.80 12.68
CA LYS A 221 4.80 -18.70 12.19
C LYS A 221 5.93 -19.21 11.33
N LYS A 222 6.62 -20.26 11.78
CA LYS A 222 7.72 -20.90 11.04
C LYS A 222 7.23 -21.45 9.71
N TRP A 223 6.19 -22.27 9.72
CA TRP A 223 5.60 -22.85 8.50
C TRP A 223 5.16 -21.77 7.50
N TRP A 224 4.47 -20.73 7.98
CA TRP A 224 3.99 -19.66 7.12
C TRP A 224 5.15 -18.89 6.49
N THR A 225 6.19 -18.62 7.26
CA THR A 225 7.42 -17.98 6.76
C THR A 225 8.09 -18.83 5.69
N GLU A 226 8.27 -20.13 5.94
CA GLU A 226 8.88 -21.06 4.99
C GLU A 226 8.05 -21.22 3.71
N ARG A 227 6.71 -21.32 3.83
CA ARG A 227 5.80 -21.41 2.69
C ARG A 227 5.85 -20.16 1.83
N ARG A 228 5.77 -18.97 2.44
CA ARG A 228 5.90 -17.69 1.73
C ARG A 228 7.26 -17.60 1.05
N PHE A 229 8.32 -17.92 1.77
CA PHE A 229 9.67 -17.90 1.23
C PHE A 229 9.81 -18.85 0.03
N ALA A 230 9.25 -20.06 0.08
CA ALA A 230 9.29 -21.01 -1.02
C ALA A 230 8.62 -20.46 -2.31
N ALA A 231 7.49 -19.77 -2.16
CA ALA A 231 6.69 -19.21 -3.25
C ALA A 231 7.30 -17.95 -3.90
N MET A 232 8.25 -17.29 -3.24
CA MET A 232 8.91 -16.08 -3.75
C MET A 232 9.76 -16.35 -5.00
N SER A 233 9.76 -15.38 -5.92
CA SER A 233 10.74 -15.28 -7.02
C SER A 233 12.17 -15.12 -6.49
N PRO A 234 13.21 -15.33 -7.32
CA PRO A 234 14.60 -15.13 -6.91
C PRO A 234 14.88 -13.73 -6.34
N VAL A 235 14.32 -12.68 -6.96
CA VAL A 235 14.46 -11.29 -6.48
C VAL A 235 13.77 -11.11 -5.13
N GLU A 236 12.56 -11.62 -4.95
CA GLU A 236 11.84 -11.52 -3.68
C GLU A 236 12.56 -12.27 -2.55
N LYS A 237 13.15 -13.44 -2.84
CA LYS A 237 13.98 -14.18 -1.88
C LYS A 237 15.21 -13.36 -1.47
N ALA A 238 15.86 -12.73 -2.44
CA ALA A 238 17.03 -11.89 -2.17
C ALA A 238 16.66 -10.68 -1.31
N LEU A 239 15.56 -9.98 -1.64
CA LEU A 239 15.03 -8.87 -0.84
C LEU A 239 14.70 -9.31 0.58
N TRP A 240 14.01 -10.44 0.76
CA TRP A 240 13.67 -10.98 2.08
C TRP A 240 14.92 -11.25 2.92
N LYS A 241 15.91 -11.95 2.35
CA LYS A 241 17.19 -12.23 3.03
C LYS A 241 17.94 -10.95 3.41
N GLY A 242 17.95 -9.95 2.51
CA GLY A 242 18.54 -8.64 2.81
C GLY A 242 17.83 -7.91 3.95
N GLY A 243 16.51 -7.97 4.01
CA GLY A 243 15.72 -7.44 5.13
C GLY A 243 16.04 -8.13 6.46
N GLU A 244 16.10 -9.47 6.46
CA GLU A 244 16.47 -10.24 7.65
C GLU A 244 17.92 -9.98 8.09
N PHE A 245 18.84 -9.75 7.15
CA PHE A 245 20.17 -9.27 7.46
C PHE A 245 20.12 -7.92 8.18
N LEU A 246 19.35 -6.95 7.68
CA LEU A 246 19.34 -5.58 8.22
C LEU A 246 18.69 -5.45 9.60
N LYS A 247 17.68 -6.27 9.94
CA LYS A 247 16.97 -6.20 11.25
C LYS A 247 17.89 -6.15 12.49
N PRO A 248 18.81 -7.11 12.72
CA PRO A 248 19.70 -7.03 13.87
C PRO A 248 20.66 -5.83 13.82
N ARG A 249 21.04 -5.35 12.63
CA ARG A 249 21.91 -4.16 12.48
C ARG A 249 21.12 -2.91 12.86
N PHE A 250 19.86 -2.80 12.41
CA PHE A 250 18.94 -1.76 12.81
C PHE A 250 18.82 -1.68 14.34
N ARG A 251 18.63 -2.82 15.03
CA ARG A 251 18.56 -2.84 16.50
C ARG A 251 19.83 -2.31 17.15
N THR A 252 21.01 -2.71 16.68
CA THR A 252 22.30 -2.18 17.17
C THR A 252 22.42 -0.66 16.96
N LEU A 253 21.98 -0.16 15.80
CA LEU A 253 21.98 1.28 15.51
C LEU A 253 20.98 2.04 16.40
N LEU A 254 19.78 1.49 16.60
CA LEU A 254 18.76 2.06 17.46
C LEU A 254 19.24 2.15 18.91
N GLU A 255 19.81 1.07 19.44
CA GLU A 255 20.41 1.05 20.78
C GLU A 255 21.51 2.12 20.93
N ALA A 256 22.38 2.28 19.92
CA ALA A 256 23.41 3.30 19.93
C ALA A 256 22.83 4.73 19.90
N TYR A 257 21.77 4.95 19.11
CA TYR A 257 21.06 6.21 19.05
C TYR A 257 20.41 6.56 20.39
N GLU A 258 19.67 5.63 20.99
CA GLU A 258 18.99 5.83 22.28
C GLU A 258 19.98 6.12 23.41
N LYS A 259 21.14 5.44 23.40
CA LYS A 259 22.24 5.73 24.33
C LYS A 259 22.79 7.15 24.15
N ALA A 260 22.95 7.59 22.91
CA ALA A 260 23.42 8.95 22.60
C ALA A 260 22.36 10.00 23.00
N GLU A 261 21.07 9.70 22.82
CA GLU A 261 19.95 10.55 23.21
C GLU A 261 19.82 10.71 24.74
N ALA A 262 20.08 9.65 25.50
CA ALA A 262 20.07 9.69 26.96
C ALA A 262 21.31 10.37 27.58
N SER A 263 22.37 10.62 26.81
CA SER A 263 23.62 11.16 27.34
C SER A 263 23.48 12.64 27.79
N PRO A 264 23.87 12.98 29.04
CA PRO A 264 23.75 14.33 29.60
C PRO A 264 24.90 15.28 29.20
N VAL A 265 25.89 14.82 28.43
CA VAL A 265 27.08 15.61 28.09
C VAL A 265 26.75 16.64 27.01
N ALA A 266 27.00 17.93 27.29
CA ALA A 266 27.06 18.98 26.27
C ALA A 266 28.21 18.67 25.29
N GLY A 267 27.87 18.06 24.16
CA GLY A 267 28.77 17.32 23.25
C GLY A 267 28.10 16.09 22.62
N GLY A 268 26.96 15.66 23.19
CA GLY A 268 26.10 14.59 22.68
C GLY A 268 25.43 14.90 21.35
N GLU A 269 25.37 16.15 20.88
CA GLU A 269 24.76 16.51 19.60
C GLU A 269 25.56 15.92 18.41
N SER A 270 26.88 16.00 18.45
CA SER A 270 27.76 15.38 17.44
C SER A 270 27.65 13.85 17.48
N MET A 271 27.68 13.22 18.66
CA MET A 271 27.53 11.77 18.79
C MET A 271 26.15 11.27 18.34
N ARG A 272 25.07 12.00 18.64
CA ARG A 272 23.71 11.71 18.16
C ARG A 272 23.63 11.80 16.64
N VAL A 273 24.23 12.82 16.04
CA VAL A 273 24.27 12.98 14.57
C VAL A 273 25.07 11.85 13.91
N PHE A 274 26.20 11.43 14.48
CA PHE A 274 26.98 10.32 13.92
C PHE A 274 26.30 8.95 14.12
N ALA A 275 25.64 8.71 15.26
CA ALA A 275 24.92 7.47 15.53
C ALA A 275 23.60 7.35 14.74
N ALA A 276 22.95 8.47 14.38
CA ALA A 276 21.69 8.47 13.63
C ALA A 276 21.84 8.17 12.13
N ARG A 277 23.03 8.40 11.57
CA ARG A 277 23.26 8.44 10.11
C ARG A 277 22.78 7.22 9.31
N PRO A 278 23.07 5.97 9.71
CA PRO A 278 22.65 4.83 8.92
C PRO A 278 21.17 4.44 9.13
N ILE A 279 20.52 4.93 10.20
CA ILE A 279 19.16 4.50 10.55
C ILE A 279 18.14 4.84 9.47
N SER A 280 18.23 6.03 8.87
CA SER A 280 17.28 6.45 7.82
C SER A 280 17.42 5.59 6.57
N LEU A 281 18.66 5.26 6.17
CA LEU A 281 18.93 4.39 5.02
C LEU A 281 18.47 2.95 5.30
N VAL A 282 18.81 2.41 6.48
CA VAL A 282 18.45 1.04 6.89
C VAL A 282 16.94 0.90 7.00
N THR A 283 16.25 1.86 7.61
CA THR A 283 14.77 1.85 7.71
C THR A 283 14.13 1.89 6.33
N TYR A 284 14.62 2.78 5.44
CA TYR A 284 14.14 2.86 4.06
C TYR A 284 14.38 1.54 3.30
N ALA A 285 15.57 0.95 3.43
CA ALA A 285 15.89 -0.33 2.81
C ALA A 285 15.03 -1.47 3.39
N MET A 286 14.81 -1.55 4.70
CA MET A 286 13.92 -2.55 5.31
C MET A 286 12.48 -2.43 4.78
N LEU A 287 11.97 -1.21 4.61
CA LEU A 287 10.65 -0.97 4.01
C LEU A 287 10.60 -1.55 2.59
N HIS A 288 11.63 -1.29 1.79
CA HIS A 288 11.75 -1.83 0.44
C HIS A 288 12.18 -3.32 0.38
N ALA A 289 12.73 -3.90 1.44
CA ALA A 289 12.89 -5.35 1.56
C ALA A 289 11.53 -6.05 1.75
N GLY A 290 10.48 -5.28 2.10
CA GLY A 290 9.15 -5.79 2.38
C GLY A 290 8.97 -6.22 3.84
N VAL A 291 9.76 -5.67 4.77
CA VAL A 291 9.52 -5.84 6.20
C VAL A 291 8.14 -5.25 6.53
N PRO A 292 7.23 -6.02 7.16
CA PRO A 292 5.87 -5.56 7.42
C PRO A 292 5.81 -4.28 8.28
N PRO A 293 4.86 -3.36 8.04
CA PRO A 293 4.69 -2.16 8.86
C PRO A 293 4.41 -2.43 10.35
N ASP A 294 3.92 -3.63 10.69
CA ASP A 294 3.64 -4.02 12.06
C ASP A 294 4.79 -4.76 12.76
N ASP A 295 5.87 -5.09 12.03
CA ASP A 295 7.12 -5.62 12.58
C ASP A 295 7.69 -4.62 13.62
N PRO A 296 8.13 -5.08 14.81
CA PRO A 296 8.62 -4.21 15.87
C PRO A 296 9.78 -3.31 15.42
N ASP A 297 10.70 -3.82 14.59
CA ASP A 297 11.84 -3.05 14.12
C ASP A 297 11.41 -1.97 13.13
N MET A 298 10.45 -2.28 12.24
CA MET A 298 9.90 -1.32 11.29
C MET A 298 9.15 -0.20 12.01
N LYS A 299 8.29 -0.53 12.99
CA LYS A 299 7.59 0.46 13.82
C LYS A 299 8.57 1.40 14.52
N ALA A 300 9.57 0.85 15.20
CA ALA A 300 10.59 1.64 15.89
C ALA A 300 11.35 2.57 14.92
N GLY A 301 11.67 2.07 13.72
CA GLY A 301 12.30 2.88 12.68
C GLY A 301 11.44 4.07 12.26
N ILE A 302 10.18 3.83 11.88
CA ILE A 302 9.25 4.88 11.47
C ILE A 302 9.00 5.90 12.61
N GLU A 303 8.77 5.43 13.84
CA GLU A 303 8.60 6.30 15.01
C GLU A 303 9.83 7.19 15.29
N LEU A 304 11.03 6.65 15.06
CA LEU A 304 12.26 7.42 15.19
C LEU A 304 12.39 8.48 14.08
N LEU A 305 12.09 8.15 12.82
CA LEU A 305 12.12 9.12 11.72
C LEU A 305 11.14 10.29 11.93
N GLU A 306 10.00 10.02 12.56
CA GLU A 306 9.01 11.02 12.94
C GLU A 306 9.53 12.05 13.95
N ARG A 307 10.50 11.70 14.80
CA ARG A 307 10.97 12.58 15.89
C ARG A 307 12.44 13.01 15.80
N MET A 308 13.27 12.34 14.99
CA MET A 308 14.71 12.57 15.00
C MET A 308 15.07 14.03 14.60
N PRO A 309 16.17 14.60 15.12
CA PRO A 309 16.58 15.95 14.74
C PRO A 309 16.91 16.08 13.25
N LEU A 310 16.40 17.14 12.62
CA LEU A 310 16.72 17.49 11.23
C LEU A 310 18.08 18.19 11.19
N SER A 311 19.12 17.48 10.72
CA SER A 311 20.51 17.93 10.87
C SER A 311 21.39 17.74 9.63
N GLN A 312 21.29 16.59 8.96
CA GLN A 312 22.12 16.22 7.82
C GLN A 312 21.25 15.94 6.59
N THR A 313 21.68 16.43 5.43
CA THR A 313 20.88 16.35 4.20
C THR A 313 20.51 14.92 3.80
N TYR A 314 21.44 13.96 3.90
CA TYR A 314 21.17 12.55 3.58
C TYR A 314 20.07 11.98 4.48
N ASP A 315 20.25 12.06 5.79
CA ASP A 315 19.35 11.47 6.77
C ASP A 315 17.95 12.08 6.65
N VAL A 316 17.88 13.40 6.52
CA VAL A 316 16.60 14.12 6.38
C VAL A 316 15.89 13.75 5.07
N ALA A 317 16.62 13.64 3.96
CA ALA A 317 16.04 13.24 2.69
C ALA A 317 15.57 11.78 2.70
N LEU A 318 16.37 10.86 3.25
CA LEU A 318 16.02 9.45 3.39
C LEU A 318 14.82 9.26 4.33
N ALA A 319 14.74 10.02 5.42
CA ALA A 319 13.59 10.04 6.30
C ALA A 319 12.32 10.44 5.54
N ALA A 320 12.37 11.51 4.74
CA ALA A 320 11.23 11.90 3.89
C ALA A 320 10.84 10.81 2.90
N MET A 321 11.81 10.15 2.25
CA MET A 321 11.55 9.06 1.32
C MET A 321 10.86 7.88 2.02
N ALA A 322 11.36 7.45 3.18
CA ALA A 322 10.76 6.37 3.96
C ALA A 322 9.35 6.72 4.47
N LEU A 323 9.14 7.90 5.04
CA LEU A 323 7.84 8.32 5.55
C LEU A 323 6.81 8.47 4.42
N ALA A 324 7.20 9.04 3.27
CA ALA A 324 6.31 9.18 2.12
C ALA A 324 5.92 7.84 1.47
N ASP A 325 6.81 6.83 1.52
CA ASP A 325 6.52 5.49 1.01
C ASP A 325 5.80 4.60 2.02
N HIS A 326 5.94 4.88 3.32
CA HIS A 326 5.19 4.21 4.39
C HIS A 326 3.73 4.68 4.42
N ASP A 327 3.48 5.95 4.77
CA ASP A 327 2.14 6.53 4.79
C ASP A 327 2.22 8.07 4.77
N PRO A 328 2.09 8.71 3.60
CA PRO A 328 2.22 10.16 3.49
C PRO A 328 1.08 10.92 4.19
N LYS A 329 -0.07 10.27 4.45
CA LYS A 329 -1.19 10.89 5.15
C LYS A 329 -0.94 10.89 6.66
N ALA A 330 -0.46 9.78 7.21
CA ALA A 330 -0.08 9.70 8.63
C ALA A 330 1.05 10.67 8.97
N HIS A 331 2.01 10.83 8.05
CA HIS A 331 3.26 11.56 8.27
C HIS A 331 3.24 12.98 7.65
N ARG A 332 2.06 13.50 7.31
CA ARG A 332 1.87 14.75 6.56
C ARG A 332 2.59 15.94 7.18
N GLU A 333 2.43 16.15 8.48
CA GLU A 333 3.03 17.30 9.18
C GLU A 333 4.56 17.20 9.21
N ARG A 334 5.07 15.98 9.43
CA ARG A 334 6.51 15.72 9.47
C ARG A 334 7.16 15.88 8.10
N LEU A 335 6.53 15.40 7.04
CA LEU A 335 6.97 15.61 5.67
C LEU A 335 7.02 17.11 5.31
N ALA A 336 6.06 17.91 5.77
CA ALA A 336 6.09 19.36 5.56
C ALA A 336 7.21 20.06 6.37
N GLU A 337 7.49 19.61 7.59
CA GLU A 337 8.62 20.08 8.38
C GLU A 337 9.96 19.77 7.69
N ILE A 338 10.14 18.54 7.22
CA ILE A 338 11.32 18.12 6.45
C ILE A 338 11.46 18.98 5.19
N ALA A 339 10.38 19.20 4.44
CA ALA A 339 10.40 20.04 3.25
C ALA A 339 10.83 21.48 3.57
N GLN A 340 10.32 22.06 4.66
CA GLN A 340 10.71 23.39 5.10
C GLN A 340 12.19 23.43 5.50
N TRP A 341 12.69 22.43 6.22
CA TRP A 341 14.10 22.34 6.56
C TRP A 341 15.00 22.23 5.32
N LEU A 342 14.64 21.38 4.35
CA LEU A 342 15.39 21.24 3.10
C LEU A 342 15.42 22.56 2.31
N VAL A 343 14.30 23.29 2.24
CA VAL A 343 14.25 24.62 1.62
C VAL A 343 15.11 25.63 2.38
N ASP A 344 15.12 25.58 3.71
CA ASP A 344 15.94 26.44 4.56
C ASP A 344 17.45 26.15 4.39
N GLN A 345 17.84 24.91 4.12
CA GLN A 345 19.24 24.49 3.93
C GLN A 345 19.77 24.63 2.49
N GLN A 346 18.94 25.02 1.52
CA GLN A 346 19.41 25.17 0.14
C GLN A 346 20.48 26.28 0.03
N CYS A 347 21.61 25.95 -0.59
CA CYS A 347 22.70 26.87 -0.90
C CYS A 347 22.26 27.95 -1.89
N VAL A 348 22.95 29.09 -1.90
CA VAL A 348 22.67 30.20 -2.83
C VAL A 348 22.71 29.74 -4.29
N ASN A 349 23.67 28.88 -4.64
CA ASN A 349 23.86 28.37 -5.99
C ASN A 349 22.88 27.24 -6.40
N GLY A 350 21.95 26.83 -5.54
CA GLY A 350 20.97 25.77 -5.79
C GLY A 350 21.38 24.36 -5.37
N GLN A 351 22.55 24.19 -4.76
CA GLN A 351 22.99 22.92 -4.19
C GLN A 351 22.54 22.74 -2.73
N TRP A 352 22.90 21.60 -2.14
CA TRP A 352 22.91 21.33 -0.70
C TRP A 352 24.28 20.85 -0.25
N SER A 353 24.59 21.05 1.03
CA SER A 353 25.79 20.54 1.69
C SER A 353 25.41 19.51 2.76
N TYR A 354 26.39 18.99 3.51
CA TYR A 354 26.17 18.00 4.56
C TYR A 354 25.29 18.49 5.73
N GLY A 355 25.06 19.79 5.86
CA GLY A 355 24.33 20.38 7.00
C GLY A 355 25.25 20.76 8.15
N ALA A 356 24.68 21.27 9.24
CA ALA A 356 25.35 21.71 10.47
C ALA A 356 26.36 22.89 10.40
N TRP A 357 26.40 23.68 9.33
CA TRP A 357 27.04 25.02 9.38
C TRP A 357 26.15 26.09 10.04
N PHE A 358 24.89 25.76 10.34
CA PHE A 358 23.89 26.66 10.93
C PHE A 358 23.32 26.08 12.23
N ALA A 359 24.13 25.98 13.28
CA ALA A 359 23.68 25.68 14.64
C ALA A 359 22.76 26.77 15.26
N GLN A 360 22.30 27.76 14.48
CA GLN A 360 21.46 28.87 14.95
C GLN A 360 20.02 28.85 14.42
N ASN A 361 19.67 27.94 13.51
CA ASN A 361 18.31 27.89 12.95
C ASN A 361 17.66 26.54 13.26
N GLN A 362 16.93 26.48 14.38
CA GLN A 362 15.89 25.45 14.52
C GLN A 362 14.98 25.50 13.28
N PRO A 363 14.54 24.34 12.75
CA PRO A 363 13.60 24.31 11.63
C PRO A 363 12.44 25.23 11.93
N SER A 364 12.26 26.19 11.05
CA SER A 364 11.23 27.16 11.22
C SER A 364 9.89 26.47 10.95
N LYS A 365 8.94 26.47 11.91
CA LYS A 365 7.69 25.71 11.74
C LYS A 365 6.98 26.14 10.44
N PRO A 366 6.43 25.20 9.65
CA PRO A 366 5.58 25.55 8.51
C PRO A 366 4.40 26.41 9.00
N LYS A 367 3.92 27.33 8.15
CA LYS A 367 2.78 28.19 8.53
C LYS A 367 1.55 27.31 8.79
N LYS A 368 1.09 27.25 10.04
CA LYS A 368 -0.20 26.61 10.37
C LYS A 368 -1.34 27.39 9.73
N GLU A 369 -2.19 26.71 8.98
CA GLU A 369 -3.46 27.30 8.54
C GLU A 369 -4.33 27.66 9.74
N LYS A 370 -4.98 28.84 9.68
CA LYS A 370 -6.14 29.11 10.53
C LYS A 370 -7.25 28.17 10.06
N LYS A 371 -7.74 27.29 10.94
CA LYS A 371 -8.90 26.44 10.65
C LYS A 371 -10.06 27.31 10.15
N SER A 372 -10.45 27.13 8.89
CA SER A 372 -11.71 27.67 8.37
C SER A 372 -12.87 27.03 9.13
N ALA A 373 -13.79 27.84 9.65
CA ALA A 373 -14.89 27.43 10.53
C ALA A 373 -16.10 26.84 9.79
N THR A 374 -15.94 26.37 8.54
CA THR A 374 -17.07 25.89 7.74
C THR A 374 -16.92 24.38 7.48
N PRO A 375 -17.85 23.53 7.94
CA PRO A 375 -17.82 22.10 7.65
C PRO A 375 -17.99 21.86 6.14
N PRO A 376 -17.21 20.97 5.51
CA PRO A 376 -17.46 20.58 4.14
C PRO A 376 -18.74 19.76 4.04
N GLU A 377 -19.56 20.11 3.06
CA GLU A 377 -20.81 19.46 2.70
C GLU A 377 -20.55 18.01 2.27
N LYS A 378 -21.27 17.05 2.87
CA LYS A 378 -21.10 15.62 2.58
C LYS A 378 -21.78 15.28 1.25
N THR A 379 -21.03 15.26 0.16
CA THR A 379 -21.42 14.54 -1.06
C THR A 379 -20.65 13.23 -1.15
N GLY A 380 -21.38 12.11 -1.13
CA GLY A 380 -20.81 10.77 -1.25
C GLY A 380 -20.37 10.45 -2.67
N SER A 381 -19.15 9.95 -2.81
CA SER A 381 -18.77 8.78 -3.60
C SER A 381 -17.31 8.45 -3.26
N GLY A 382 -16.93 7.18 -3.28
CA GLY A 382 -15.62 6.71 -2.81
C GLY A 382 -14.46 7.14 -3.70
N THR A 383 -14.03 8.39 -3.58
CA THR A 383 -12.70 8.85 -3.99
C THR A 383 -11.81 8.98 -2.75
N THR A 384 -10.61 8.42 -2.81
CA THR A 384 -9.57 8.64 -1.79
C THR A 384 -9.37 10.13 -1.61
N ALA A 385 -9.75 10.67 -0.45
CA ALA A 385 -9.60 12.09 -0.15
C ALA A 385 -8.14 12.51 -0.37
N GLU A 386 -7.93 13.46 -1.27
CA GLU A 386 -6.60 13.99 -1.60
C GLU A 386 -5.98 14.63 -0.35
N ILE A 387 -4.70 14.35 -0.09
CA ILE A 387 -3.98 14.90 1.06
C ILE A 387 -3.83 16.41 0.84
N GLN A 388 -4.44 17.22 1.71
CA GLN A 388 -4.28 18.67 1.66
C GLN A 388 -2.81 19.02 1.88
N LYS A 389 -2.14 19.68 0.94
CA LYS A 389 -0.71 19.99 1.07
C LYS A 389 -0.46 21.19 1.99
N ILE A 390 0.66 21.18 2.71
CA ILE A 390 1.10 22.27 3.59
C ILE A 390 2.07 23.17 2.84
N PRO A 391 1.83 24.50 2.76
CA PRO A 391 2.71 25.40 2.04
C PRO A 391 4.05 25.60 2.77
N VAL A 392 5.14 25.34 2.05
CA VAL A 392 6.52 25.63 2.48
C VAL A 392 6.94 26.99 1.93
N THR A 393 7.69 27.75 2.73
CA THR A 393 8.06 29.13 2.38
C THR A 393 9.56 29.31 2.30
N TRP A 394 10.02 30.03 1.28
CA TRP A 394 11.38 30.55 1.26
C TRP A 394 11.51 31.69 2.28
N LYS A 395 12.61 31.70 3.05
CA LYS A 395 12.86 32.70 4.08
C LYS A 395 14.14 33.46 3.75
N ASP A 396 13.99 34.75 3.45
CA ASP A 396 15.08 35.64 3.05
C ASP A 396 16.02 35.97 4.23
N ALA A 397 15.52 35.90 5.46
CA ALA A 397 16.32 36.14 6.66
C ALA A 397 17.36 35.03 6.95
N ILE A 398 17.28 33.89 6.28
CA ILE A 398 18.23 32.79 6.47
C ILE A 398 19.52 33.10 5.71
N VAL A 399 20.63 33.19 6.45
CA VAL A 399 21.98 33.22 5.86
C VAL A 399 22.27 31.85 5.26
N ARG A 400 22.63 31.79 3.97
CA ARG A 400 22.82 30.54 3.23
C ARG A 400 24.26 30.35 2.84
N VAL A 401 24.74 29.11 2.90
CA VAL A 401 26.08 28.79 2.40
C VAL A 401 26.14 29.04 0.88
N PRO A 402 27.28 29.49 0.34
CA PRO A 402 27.38 29.81 -1.08
C PRO A 402 27.18 28.60 -2.00
N SER A 403 27.71 27.44 -1.60
CA SER A 403 27.73 26.22 -2.41
C SER A 403 27.74 24.96 -1.55
N GLY A 404 27.40 23.83 -2.19
CA GLY A 404 27.44 22.51 -1.59
C GLY A 404 28.09 21.49 -2.54
N ASP A 405 27.52 20.29 -2.62
CA ASP A 405 27.95 19.24 -3.55
C ASP A 405 26.76 18.52 -4.23
N ASN A 406 27.02 17.88 -5.36
CA ASN A 406 26.00 17.21 -6.17
C ASN A 406 25.45 15.94 -5.52
N SER A 407 26.15 15.34 -4.56
CA SER A 407 25.69 14.15 -3.86
C SER A 407 24.65 14.51 -2.78
N ASN A 408 24.89 15.56 -1.99
CA ASN A 408 23.88 16.11 -1.10
C ASN A 408 22.71 16.71 -1.89
N THR A 409 22.99 17.40 -3.00
CA THR A 409 21.96 18.02 -3.84
C THR A 409 20.98 16.98 -4.41
N GLN A 410 21.46 15.85 -4.93
CA GLN A 410 20.56 14.82 -5.47
C GLN A 410 19.67 14.22 -4.37
N TYR A 411 20.19 14.00 -3.15
CA TYR A 411 19.38 13.49 -2.04
C TYR A 411 18.38 14.53 -1.55
N ALA A 412 18.78 15.80 -1.41
CA ALA A 412 17.84 16.87 -1.06
C ALA A 412 16.67 16.94 -2.05
N LEU A 413 16.94 16.81 -3.35
CA LEU A 413 15.90 16.79 -4.38
C LEU A 413 15.01 15.56 -4.31
N LEU A 414 15.55 14.38 -3.97
CA LEU A 414 14.75 13.18 -3.70
C LEU A 414 13.86 13.34 -2.47
N GLY A 415 14.39 13.92 -1.38
CA GLY A 415 13.62 14.23 -0.18
C GLY A 415 12.50 15.24 -0.45
N LEU A 416 12.82 16.35 -1.12
CA LEU A 416 11.83 17.33 -1.55
C LEU A 416 10.77 16.70 -2.46
N ARG A 417 11.17 15.81 -3.38
CA ARG A 417 10.24 15.08 -4.24
C ARG A 417 9.30 14.20 -3.42
N ALA A 418 9.80 13.46 -2.44
CA ALA A 418 8.97 12.64 -1.54
C ALA A 418 7.96 13.51 -0.78
N CYS A 419 8.38 14.69 -0.34
CA CYS A 419 7.54 15.65 0.37
C CYS A 419 6.41 16.26 -0.49
N LEU A 420 6.44 16.18 -1.83
CA LEU A 420 5.35 16.67 -2.69
C LEU A 420 4.00 15.99 -2.43
N SER A 421 4.02 14.83 -1.74
CA SER A 421 2.83 14.12 -1.25
C SER A 421 2.09 14.86 -0.12
N ALA A 422 2.78 15.75 0.61
CA ALA A 422 2.26 16.41 1.79
C ALA A 422 2.52 17.93 1.83
N ALA A 423 3.39 18.46 0.97
CA ALA A 423 3.84 19.84 1.01
C ALA A 423 3.86 20.52 -0.38
N GLU A 424 3.59 21.82 -0.40
CA GLU A 424 3.78 22.67 -1.58
C GLU A 424 5.14 23.37 -1.50
N ILE A 425 6.05 23.01 -2.40
CA ILE A 425 7.44 23.48 -2.36
C ILE A 425 7.61 24.68 -3.31
N PRO A 426 8.29 25.77 -2.89
CA PRO A 426 8.51 26.93 -3.74
C PRO A 426 9.18 26.59 -5.08
N LYS A 427 8.60 27.05 -6.20
CA LYS A 427 9.16 26.88 -7.56
C LYS A 427 10.62 27.34 -7.67
N ALA A 428 10.97 28.42 -6.95
CA ALA A 428 12.33 28.95 -6.93
C ALA A 428 13.37 27.93 -6.45
N SER A 429 13.02 27.01 -5.55
CA SER A 429 13.92 25.96 -5.07
C SER A 429 14.31 25.01 -6.20
N TRP A 430 13.33 24.58 -6.99
CA TRP A 430 13.55 23.73 -8.16
C TRP A 430 14.31 24.47 -9.28
N GLN A 431 13.97 25.74 -9.52
CA GLN A 431 14.62 26.57 -10.55
C GLN A 431 16.13 26.73 -10.28
N ARG A 432 16.54 26.97 -9.04
CA ARG A 432 17.96 27.11 -8.67
C ARG A 432 18.74 25.83 -8.97
N SER A 433 18.20 24.67 -8.57
CA SER A 433 18.86 23.38 -8.81
C SER A 433 18.85 23.00 -10.30
N LEU A 434 17.77 23.27 -11.03
CA LEU A 434 17.73 23.08 -12.48
C LEU A 434 18.80 23.92 -13.19
N ALA A 435 18.92 25.20 -12.82
CA ALA A 435 19.93 26.09 -13.38
C ALA A 435 21.35 25.64 -13.01
N TRP A 436 21.56 25.10 -11.81
CA TRP A 436 22.83 24.51 -11.40
C TRP A 436 23.24 23.35 -12.30
N PHE A 437 22.42 22.29 -12.38
CA PHE A 437 22.78 21.09 -13.13
C PHE A 437 22.97 21.34 -14.63
N ARG A 438 22.16 22.24 -15.23
CA ARG A 438 22.34 22.66 -16.64
C ARG A 438 23.69 23.34 -16.88
N ARG A 439 24.13 24.19 -15.95
CA ARG A 439 25.39 24.94 -16.08
C ARG A 439 26.63 24.08 -15.79
N THR A 440 26.51 23.01 -15.02
CA THR A 440 27.66 22.25 -14.52
C THR A 440 27.87 20.88 -15.17
N GLN A 441 27.08 20.53 -16.19
CA GLN A 441 27.37 19.35 -17.00
C GLN A 441 28.72 19.54 -17.71
N THR A 442 29.57 18.53 -17.68
CA THR A 442 30.87 18.55 -18.37
C THR A 442 30.67 18.44 -19.88
N GLY A 443 31.74 18.72 -20.66
CA GLY A 443 31.70 18.62 -22.12
C GLY A 443 31.42 17.21 -22.66
N ASP A 444 31.67 16.14 -21.89
CA ASP A 444 31.34 14.76 -22.25
C ASP A 444 29.93 14.31 -21.82
N GLY A 445 29.12 15.20 -21.23
CA GLY A 445 27.76 14.89 -20.79
C GLY A 445 27.66 14.35 -19.35
N SER A 446 28.76 14.21 -18.63
CA SER A 446 28.79 13.72 -17.25
C SER A 446 28.64 14.82 -16.19
N TRP A 447 28.48 14.42 -14.94
CA TRP A 447 28.62 15.31 -13.78
C TRP A 447 29.71 14.80 -12.84
N HIS A 448 30.46 15.75 -12.28
CA HIS A 448 31.39 15.53 -11.19
C HIS A 448 30.71 15.79 -9.83
N TYR A 449 31.40 15.54 -8.72
CA TYR A 449 30.85 15.77 -7.37
C TYR A 449 30.57 17.23 -7.05
N GLY A 450 31.45 18.13 -7.48
CA GLY A 450 31.21 19.57 -7.51
C GLY A 450 31.09 20.27 -6.17
N SER A 451 32.21 20.50 -5.50
CA SER A 451 32.39 21.57 -4.50
C SER A 451 33.29 22.66 -5.09
N VAL A 452 32.90 23.94 -4.98
CA VAL A 452 33.67 25.19 -5.20
C VAL A 452 34.78 25.24 -6.29
N GLY A 453 34.72 26.22 -7.19
CA GLY A 453 35.90 26.72 -7.95
C GLY A 453 36.16 26.15 -9.35
N PHE A 454 35.54 25.02 -9.73
CA PHE A 454 35.77 24.38 -11.04
C PHE A 454 34.48 23.85 -11.71
N PRO A 455 33.44 24.68 -11.94
CA PRO A 455 32.22 24.22 -12.61
C PRO A 455 32.55 23.64 -14.00
N GLY A 456 32.19 22.38 -14.24
CA GLY A 456 32.31 21.72 -15.55
C GLY A 456 33.74 21.42 -16.02
N LYS A 457 34.76 21.62 -15.16
CA LYS A 457 36.18 21.41 -15.52
C LYS A 457 36.78 20.11 -14.99
N LEU A 458 36.17 19.48 -13.99
CA LEU A 458 36.61 18.20 -13.44
C LEU A 458 35.91 17.05 -14.17
N PRO A 459 36.59 15.89 -14.37
CA PRO A 459 35.96 14.73 -14.99
C PRO A 459 34.79 14.24 -14.13
N GLY A 460 33.66 13.95 -14.77
CA GLY A 460 32.53 13.30 -14.12
C GLY A 460 32.69 11.79 -14.04
N TRP A 461 31.82 11.16 -13.25
CA TRP A 461 31.80 9.71 -13.04
C TRP A 461 30.37 9.19 -12.89
N GLY A 462 30.23 7.86 -12.80
CA GLY A 462 28.95 7.16 -12.83
C GLY A 462 27.91 7.72 -11.89
N SER A 463 28.07 7.50 -10.59
CA SER A 463 27.04 7.85 -9.59
C SER A 463 26.65 9.33 -9.60
N MET A 464 27.58 10.23 -9.93
CA MET A 464 27.27 11.65 -10.08
C MET A 464 26.52 11.96 -11.38
N THR A 465 26.81 11.26 -12.47
CA THR A 465 26.10 11.43 -13.74
C THR A 465 24.66 10.93 -13.65
N ALA A 466 24.46 9.73 -13.09
CA ALA A 466 23.12 9.19 -12.83
C ALA A 466 22.32 10.07 -11.85
N GLY A 467 22.97 10.56 -10.79
CA GLY A 467 22.36 11.51 -9.85
C GLY A 467 22.02 12.86 -10.49
N GLY A 468 22.90 13.37 -11.37
CA GLY A 468 22.71 14.64 -12.08
C GLY A 468 21.53 14.61 -13.04
N VAL A 469 21.45 13.60 -13.91
CA VAL A 469 20.33 13.46 -14.84
C VAL A 469 19.00 13.23 -14.11
N SER A 470 19.02 12.42 -13.04
CA SER A 470 17.84 12.22 -12.18
C SER A 470 17.37 13.55 -11.57
N SER A 471 18.30 14.33 -11.04
CA SER A 471 18.02 15.62 -10.41
C SER A 471 17.45 16.65 -11.38
N LEU A 472 17.97 16.70 -12.61
CA LEU A 472 17.41 17.53 -13.68
C LEU A 472 15.94 17.22 -13.93
N VAL A 473 15.62 15.93 -14.13
CA VAL A 473 14.27 15.48 -14.45
C VAL A 473 13.31 15.74 -13.27
N ILE A 474 13.77 15.51 -12.03
CA ILE A 474 12.98 15.85 -10.82
C ILE A 474 12.62 17.34 -10.83
N CYS A 475 13.58 18.23 -11.06
CA CYS A 475 13.33 19.68 -11.06
C CYS A 475 12.39 20.09 -12.20
N MET A 476 12.59 19.54 -13.40
CA MET A 476 11.74 19.82 -14.56
C MET A 476 10.28 19.42 -14.29
N ARG A 477 10.04 18.25 -13.72
CA ARG A 477 8.67 17.82 -13.34
C ARG A 477 8.07 18.69 -12.26
N ALA A 478 8.82 19.01 -11.22
CA ALA A 478 8.34 19.89 -10.15
C ALA A 478 7.98 21.31 -10.66
N LEU A 479 8.49 21.69 -11.84
CA LEU A 479 8.17 22.93 -12.53
C LEU A 479 7.06 22.80 -13.59
N GLY A 480 6.47 21.62 -13.74
CA GLY A 480 5.39 21.36 -14.71
C GLY A 480 5.87 21.22 -16.15
N MET A 481 7.13 20.79 -16.36
CA MET A 481 7.72 20.60 -17.69
C MET A 481 7.51 19.16 -18.21
N ASP A 482 6.40 18.51 -17.85
CA ASP A 482 6.13 17.09 -18.21
C ASP A 482 6.09 16.86 -19.72
N ASP A 483 5.64 17.85 -20.50
CA ASP A 483 5.63 17.80 -21.96
C ASP A 483 7.02 17.69 -22.58
N GLU A 484 8.06 18.21 -21.90
CA GLU A 484 9.46 18.12 -22.33
C GLU A 484 10.11 16.77 -21.97
N LEU A 485 9.47 16.03 -21.06
CA LEU A 485 9.94 14.78 -20.49
C LEU A 485 9.21 13.56 -21.04
N GLN A 486 8.35 13.76 -22.04
CA GLN A 486 7.75 12.66 -22.79
C GLN A 486 8.85 11.82 -23.46
N PRO A 487 8.70 10.49 -23.54
CA PRO A 487 9.76 9.61 -24.05
C PRO A 487 10.33 10.01 -25.43
N ASP A 488 9.48 10.51 -26.33
CA ASP A 488 9.88 10.98 -27.66
C ASP A 488 10.66 12.30 -27.63
N LYS A 489 10.52 13.10 -26.56
CA LYS A 489 11.19 14.40 -26.40
C LYS A 489 12.41 14.35 -25.49
N LEU A 490 12.62 13.31 -24.68
CA LEU A 490 13.82 13.17 -23.83
C LEU A 490 15.12 13.33 -24.65
N LYS A 491 15.16 12.78 -25.86
CA LYS A 491 16.30 12.91 -26.80
C LYS A 491 16.54 14.33 -27.31
N THR A 492 15.56 15.23 -27.20
CA THR A 492 15.69 16.63 -27.63
C THR A 492 16.26 17.52 -26.54
N GLN A 493 16.18 17.09 -25.28
CA GLN A 493 16.75 17.77 -24.14
C GLN A 493 18.26 17.53 -24.12
N LYS A 494 19.05 18.56 -24.48
CA LYS A 494 20.49 18.46 -24.70
C LYS A 494 21.21 17.78 -23.54
N GLU A 495 20.97 18.23 -22.31
CA GLU A 495 21.66 17.75 -21.13
C GLU A 495 21.25 16.30 -20.78
N ILE A 496 19.96 15.97 -20.94
CA ILE A 496 19.46 14.61 -20.69
C ILE A 496 20.04 13.64 -21.73
N ARG A 497 19.98 13.98 -23.02
CA ARG A 497 20.54 13.16 -24.10
C ARG A 497 22.03 12.89 -23.87
N ALA A 498 22.83 13.92 -23.59
CA ALA A 498 24.26 13.75 -23.37
C ALA A 498 24.57 12.84 -22.18
N ALA A 499 23.80 12.96 -21.09
CA ALA A 499 23.92 12.09 -19.93
C ALA A 499 23.57 10.62 -20.25
N MET A 500 22.49 10.42 -21.01
CA MET A 500 22.03 9.09 -21.45
C MET A 500 23.06 8.41 -22.34
N GLU A 501 23.63 9.14 -23.31
CA GLU A 501 24.71 8.66 -24.18
C GLU A 501 25.95 8.30 -23.35
N TRP A 502 26.34 9.15 -22.41
CA TRP A 502 27.45 8.87 -21.51
C TRP A 502 27.20 7.63 -20.65
N MET A 503 26.03 7.51 -20.04
CA MET A 503 25.66 6.37 -19.20
C MET A 503 25.64 5.08 -20.02
N GLY A 504 25.07 5.09 -21.22
CA GLY A 504 25.06 3.92 -22.11
C GLY A 504 26.45 3.49 -22.57
N ALA A 505 27.35 4.44 -22.82
CA ALA A 505 28.73 4.15 -23.22
C ALA A 505 29.62 3.65 -22.06
N ASN A 506 29.30 4.01 -20.82
CA ASN A 506 30.11 3.71 -19.64
C ASN A 506 29.46 2.69 -18.69
N PHE A 507 28.28 2.15 -19.03
CA PHE A 507 27.51 1.29 -18.13
C PHE A 507 28.33 0.08 -17.64
N SER A 508 28.22 -0.20 -16.34
CA SER A 508 28.83 -1.37 -15.71
C SER A 508 28.04 -1.76 -14.48
N VAL A 509 27.89 -3.07 -14.26
CA VAL A 509 27.31 -3.62 -13.04
C VAL A 509 28.34 -3.95 -11.95
N VAL A 510 29.64 -3.94 -12.30
CA VAL A 510 30.73 -4.36 -11.39
C VAL A 510 31.65 -3.22 -10.97
N ALA A 511 31.47 -2.02 -11.54
CA ALA A 511 32.28 -0.85 -11.24
C ALA A 511 31.45 0.43 -11.33
N ASN A 512 31.76 1.41 -10.49
CA ASN A 512 31.30 2.78 -10.67
C ASN A 512 32.21 3.48 -11.69
N PRO A 513 31.73 3.75 -12.93
CA PRO A 513 32.58 4.17 -14.04
C PRO A 513 33.34 5.47 -13.72
N LYS A 514 34.66 5.49 -13.96
CA LYS A 514 35.59 6.59 -13.67
C LYS A 514 35.72 7.01 -12.19
N CYS A 515 35.14 6.27 -11.24
CA CYS A 515 35.25 6.55 -9.80
C CYS A 515 36.09 5.49 -9.06
N GLY A 516 35.91 4.21 -9.41
CA GLY A 516 36.65 3.10 -8.78
C GLY A 516 36.19 2.72 -7.36
N THR A 517 35.17 3.41 -6.83
CA THR A 517 34.58 3.17 -5.49
C THR A 517 33.06 3.39 -5.51
N TYR A 518 32.37 2.98 -4.45
CA TYR A 518 30.93 3.10 -4.26
C TYR A 518 30.10 2.37 -5.32
N VAL A 519 30.45 1.10 -5.61
CA VAL A 519 29.81 0.30 -6.68
C VAL A 519 28.30 0.13 -6.47
N TYR A 520 27.88 -0.24 -5.25
CA TYR A 520 26.46 -0.45 -4.96
C TYR A 520 25.66 0.85 -4.94
N TYR A 521 26.26 1.94 -4.46
CA TYR A 521 25.67 3.28 -4.59
C TYR A 521 25.49 3.69 -6.05
N TRP A 522 26.44 3.35 -6.93
CA TRP A 522 26.30 3.55 -8.37
C TRP A 522 25.13 2.75 -8.95
N LEU A 523 24.98 1.47 -8.60
CA LEU A 523 23.82 0.67 -9.03
C LEU A 523 22.51 1.33 -8.59
N TYR A 524 22.41 1.75 -7.33
CA TYR A 524 21.21 2.46 -6.87
C TYR A 524 21.01 3.81 -7.58
N ALA A 525 22.07 4.52 -7.96
CA ALA A 525 21.96 5.71 -8.80
C ALA A 525 21.44 5.39 -10.21
N VAL A 526 21.87 4.27 -10.82
CA VAL A 526 21.34 3.77 -12.09
C VAL A 526 19.86 3.45 -11.99
N GLU A 527 19.43 2.76 -10.94
CA GLU A 527 18.00 2.45 -10.70
C GLU A 527 17.18 3.74 -10.63
N ARG A 528 17.62 4.72 -9.83
CA ARG A 528 16.97 6.03 -9.72
C ARG A 528 16.85 6.70 -11.08
N ALA A 529 17.92 6.72 -11.85
CA ALA A 529 17.96 7.32 -13.18
C ALA A 529 16.98 6.60 -14.13
N GLY A 530 17.03 5.27 -14.19
CA GLY A 530 16.15 4.46 -15.03
C GLY A 530 14.68 4.68 -14.71
N MET A 531 14.33 4.64 -13.42
CA MET A 531 12.96 4.83 -12.95
C MET A 531 12.44 6.25 -13.14
N ILE A 532 13.24 7.28 -12.84
CA ILE A 532 12.84 8.70 -12.96
C ILE A 532 12.62 9.07 -14.43
N MET A 533 13.52 8.62 -15.32
CA MET A 533 13.41 8.89 -16.76
C MET A 533 12.38 7.99 -17.45
N GLY A 534 12.01 6.85 -16.84
CA GLY A 534 11.09 5.89 -17.44
C GLY A 534 11.72 5.13 -18.61
N VAL A 535 13.01 4.79 -18.49
CA VAL A 535 13.77 4.08 -19.52
C VAL A 535 14.14 2.67 -19.05
N ALA A 536 13.97 1.69 -19.93
CA ALA A 536 14.38 0.31 -19.67
C ALA A 536 15.88 0.09 -19.90
N GLU A 537 16.52 0.94 -20.70
CA GLU A 537 17.88 0.73 -21.19
C GLU A 537 18.74 1.99 -21.10
N PHE A 538 20.04 1.79 -20.84
CA PHE A 538 21.09 2.79 -21.08
C PHE A 538 21.97 2.31 -22.23
N GLY A 539 21.85 2.93 -23.41
CA GLY A 539 22.50 2.42 -24.61
C GLY A 539 21.95 1.05 -24.98
N LYS A 540 22.80 0.02 -24.97
CA LYS A 540 22.42 -1.38 -25.24
C LYS A 540 22.16 -2.20 -23.97
N HIS A 541 22.22 -1.57 -22.80
CA HIS A 541 22.21 -2.26 -21.51
C HIS A 541 20.83 -2.22 -20.89
N ASP A 542 20.22 -3.39 -20.70
CA ASP A 542 19.04 -3.53 -19.83
C ASP A 542 19.53 -3.46 -18.39
N TRP A 543 19.47 -2.24 -17.85
CA TRP A 543 20.13 -1.94 -16.59
C TRP A 543 19.59 -2.77 -15.44
N TYR A 544 18.29 -3.06 -15.44
CA TYR A 544 17.66 -3.80 -14.37
C TYR A 544 17.95 -5.29 -14.49
N LYS A 545 17.84 -5.86 -15.70
CA LYS A 545 18.16 -7.26 -15.91
C LYS A 545 19.62 -7.55 -15.57
N GLU A 546 20.55 -6.80 -16.15
CA GLU A 546 21.99 -7.00 -15.91
C GLU A 546 22.34 -6.79 -14.42
N GLY A 547 21.80 -5.74 -13.79
CA GLY A 547 22.06 -5.45 -12.38
C GLY A 547 21.46 -6.48 -11.43
N SER A 548 20.24 -6.95 -11.68
CA SER A 548 19.59 -7.95 -10.84
C SER A 548 20.26 -9.31 -10.96
N GLU A 549 20.66 -9.73 -12.16
CA GLU A 549 21.44 -10.97 -12.36
C GLU A 549 22.77 -10.92 -11.59
N MET A 550 23.47 -9.79 -11.62
CA MET A 550 24.71 -9.59 -10.86
C MET A 550 24.47 -9.64 -9.34
N LEU A 551 23.47 -8.91 -8.85
CA LEU A 551 23.15 -8.86 -7.41
C LEU A 551 22.69 -10.21 -6.86
N LEU A 552 21.88 -10.96 -7.63
CA LEU A 552 21.44 -12.30 -7.22
C LEU A 552 22.63 -13.27 -7.09
N LYS A 553 23.63 -13.14 -7.96
CA LYS A 553 24.87 -13.94 -7.89
C LYS A 553 25.80 -13.49 -6.75
N ALA A 554 25.77 -12.21 -6.40
CA ALA A 554 26.67 -11.60 -5.41
C ALA A 554 26.17 -11.69 -3.96
N GLN A 555 24.90 -12.07 -3.73
CA GLN A 555 24.33 -12.13 -2.38
C GLN A 555 25.03 -13.22 -1.54
N ALA A 556 25.46 -12.87 -0.34
CA ALA A 556 26.02 -13.81 0.62
C ALA A 556 24.93 -14.70 1.26
N GLU A 557 25.35 -15.81 1.89
CA GLU A 557 24.42 -16.74 2.54
C GLU A 557 23.60 -16.07 3.67
N ASP A 558 24.21 -15.13 4.39
CA ASP A 558 23.57 -14.36 5.46
C ASP A 558 22.63 -13.26 4.94
N GLY A 559 22.48 -13.12 3.63
CA GLY A 559 21.60 -12.17 2.96
C GLY A 559 22.25 -10.83 2.61
N SER A 560 23.50 -10.60 3.02
CA SER A 560 24.20 -9.34 2.77
C SER A 560 24.75 -9.21 1.36
N TRP A 561 25.13 -7.98 1.02
CA TRP A 561 25.97 -7.65 -0.12
C TRP A 561 27.17 -6.82 0.32
N LYS A 562 28.30 -7.06 -0.34
CA LYS A 562 29.51 -6.26 -0.21
C LYS A 562 30.37 -6.37 -1.45
N CYS A 563 30.82 -5.25 -2.01
CA CYS A 563 31.80 -5.29 -3.11
C CYS A 563 33.23 -5.52 -2.56
N ALA A 564 33.73 -6.75 -2.62
CA ALA A 564 35.06 -7.08 -2.07
C ALA A 564 36.23 -6.31 -2.73
N THR A 565 36.07 -5.87 -3.98
CA THR A 565 37.08 -5.12 -4.72
C THR A 565 37.00 -3.61 -4.52
N ASP A 566 35.98 -3.12 -3.84
CA ASP A 566 35.77 -1.70 -3.59
C ASP A 566 36.34 -1.33 -2.21
N PRO A 567 37.37 -0.47 -2.14
CA PRO A 567 37.99 -0.11 -0.87
C PRO A 567 37.07 0.70 0.05
N MET A 568 35.97 1.26 -0.47
CA MET A 568 34.96 2.00 0.30
C MET A 568 33.71 1.16 0.57
N ALA A 569 33.75 -0.15 0.32
CA ALA A 569 32.62 -1.04 0.57
C ALA A 569 32.29 -1.14 2.07
N ASP A 570 31.05 -0.83 2.39
CA ASP A 570 30.45 -1.00 3.70
C ASP A 570 29.28 -1.97 3.57
N THR A 571 29.28 -3.05 4.36
CA THR A 571 28.31 -4.15 4.20
C THR A 571 26.87 -3.67 4.40
N ASP A 572 26.64 -2.76 5.33
CA ASP A 572 25.30 -2.29 5.67
C ASP A 572 24.77 -1.37 4.55
N ASN A 573 25.59 -0.42 4.10
CA ASN A 573 25.24 0.48 2.99
C ASN A 573 25.09 -0.28 1.66
N ASP A 574 26.00 -1.19 1.33
CA ASP A 574 25.94 -1.99 0.09
C ASP A 574 24.68 -2.87 0.08
N THR A 575 24.34 -3.48 1.22
CA THR A 575 23.09 -4.25 1.38
C THR A 575 21.87 -3.35 1.19
N CYS A 576 21.85 -2.16 1.77
CA CYS A 576 20.75 -1.21 1.57
C CYS A 576 20.60 -0.84 0.09
N PHE A 577 21.68 -0.48 -0.59
CA PHE A 577 21.62 -0.11 -2.01
C PHE A 577 21.26 -1.28 -2.93
N ALA A 578 21.69 -2.51 -2.62
CA ALA A 578 21.28 -3.72 -3.33
C ALA A 578 19.77 -3.95 -3.24
N ILE A 579 19.21 -3.82 -2.04
CA ILE A 579 17.76 -3.94 -1.79
C ILE A 579 17.00 -2.88 -2.58
N LEU A 580 17.44 -1.62 -2.50
CA LEU A 580 16.78 -0.51 -3.20
C LEU A 580 16.82 -0.68 -4.73
N PHE A 581 17.93 -1.20 -5.27
CA PHE A 581 18.04 -1.56 -6.68
C PHE A 581 17.07 -2.68 -7.06
N LEU A 582 17.12 -3.82 -6.36
CA LEU A 582 16.33 -5.01 -6.65
C LEU A 582 14.83 -4.73 -6.53
N ARG A 583 14.42 -3.88 -5.59
CA ARG A 583 13.02 -3.49 -5.44
C ARG A 583 12.54 -2.56 -6.55
N LYS A 584 13.44 -1.86 -7.25
CA LYS A 584 13.13 -0.61 -7.96
C LYS A 584 12.42 0.38 -7.03
N ALA A 585 13.08 0.67 -5.91
CA ALA A 585 12.51 1.48 -4.83
C ALA A 585 12.06 2.87 -5.27
N THR A 586 12.66 3.41 -6.34
CA THR A 586 12.31 4.73 -6.85
C THR A 586 11.01 4.64 -7.63
N LYS A 587 9.93 5.26 -7.12
CA LYS A 587 8.67 5.38 -7.86
C LYS A 587 8.94 5.96 -9.26
N GLY A 588 8.59 5.21 -10.30
CA GLY A 588 8.79 5.63 -11.68
C GLY A 588 7.77 6.67 -12.13
N TYR A 589 7.89 7.12 -13.38
CA TYR A 589 6.82 7.85 -14.05
C TYR A 589 5.83 6.87 -14.66
N THR A 590 4.56 6.95 -14.27
CA THR A 590 3.48 6.38 -15.06
C THR A 590 3.01 7.46 -16.03
N VAL A 591 3.17 7.23 -17.33
CA VAL A 591 2.55 8.07 -18.36
C VAL A 591 1.03 7.89 -18.20
N THR A 592 0.37 8.75 -17.43
CA THR A 592 -1.07 8.87 -17.54
C THR A 592 -1.32 9.49 -18.91
N GLY A 593 -1.67 8.67 -19.90
CA GLY A 593 -2.21 9.17 -21.15
C GLY A 593 -3.34 10.16 -20.86
N PRO A 594 -3.61 11.15 -21.74
CA PRO A 594 -4.63 12.15 -21.48
C PRO A 594 -5.94 11.44 -21.14
N GLY A 595 -6.39 11.62 -19.90
CA GLY A 595 -7.70 11.19 -19.48
C GLY A 595 -8.68 11.74 -20.48
N LYS A 596 -9.36 10.85 -21.21
CA LYS A 596 -10.54 11.24 -21.96
C LYS A 596 -11.50 11.83 -20.93
N LYS A 597 -11.69 13.14 -20.99
CA LYS A 597 -12.74 13.86 -20.28
C LYS A 597 -14.10 13.23 -20.57
#